data_AF-A0A6P2G502-F1
#
_entry.id   AF-A0A6P2G502-F1
#
_cell.length_a   1.000
_cell.length_b   1.000
_cell.length_c   1.000
_cell.angle_alpha   90.00
_cell.angle_beta   90.00
_cell.angle_gamma   90.00
#
_symmetry.space_group_name_H-M   'P 1'
#
loop_
_entity.id
_entity.type
_entity.pdbx_description
1 polymer ?
#
loop_
_entity_poly.entity_id
_entity_poly.type
_entity_poly.pdbx_seq_one_letter_code
_entity_poly.pdbx_strand_id
1 'polypeptide(L)'
;MKQPALHPAAGHRRRIAAAAAACGVLAAAWFGNIAPASAQVMVLAPPAPVYEAAPAPRVGYAWERGYWAWQYGRYVWVPGHWTEVERRMAVAPPAPPVAQVMRVSADALFAFDRGDLADILPGGRADIRNIAAKLSASRFARIEVRGYTDRLGSASYNQQLSQRRANAVKALLVQHGIPADRIDARGLGEQDPITHCSDNQSHDSLVACLQPDRRVEIVTFARTDDRYGPPQRPYQPYQQ
;
A
#
# COMPACT_ATOMS: atom_id res chain seq x y z
N MET A 1 -89.29 55.73 22.27
CA MET A 1 -88.72 55.16 23.52
C MET A 1 -87.48 54.35 23.15
N LYS A 2 -86.38 54.58 23.90
CA LYS A 2 -85.16 53.75 24.13
C LYS A 2 -85.28 52.27 23.69
N GLN A 3 -84.28 51.59 23.09
CA GLN A 3 -82.85 51.44 23.45
C GLN A 3 -82.05 50.76 22.29
N PRO A 4 -80.69 50.70 22.35
CA PRO A 4 -79.79 50.29 21.26
C PRO A 4 -79.09 48.91 21.41
N ALA A 5 -78.45 48.49 20.30
CA ALA A 5 -77.20 47.71 20.11
C ALA A 5 -76.96 46.33 20.80
N LEU A 6 -76.63 45.30 19.99
CA LEU A 6 -75.30 44.63 19.86
C LEU A 6 -75.34 43.38 18.94
N HIS A 7 -74.47 43.34 17.91
CA HIS A 7 -73.64 42.23 17.32
C HIS A 7 -74.15 40.77 17.13
N PRO A 8 -73.45 39.86 16.38
CA PRO A 8 -72.19 39.96 15.61
C PRO A 8 -72.18 39.29 14.20
N ALA A 9 -71.00 39.34 13.59
CA ALA A 9 -70.30 38.27 12.86
C ALA A 9 -70.16 38.38 11.33
N ALA A 10 -68.94 38.76 10.96
CA ALA A 10 -68.33 38.72 9.65
C ALA A 10 -68.22 37.30 9.07
N GLY A 11 -68.51 37.18 7.77
CA GLY A 11 -68.05 36.10 6.91
C GLY A 11 -67.50 36.71 5.62
N HIS A 12 -66.17 36.80 5.50
CA HIS A 12 -65.50 37.15 4.24
C HIS A 12 -64.65 35.98 3.79
N ARG A 13 -64.99 35.49 2.60
CA ARG A 13 -64.40 34.37 1.88
C ARG A 13 -62.89 34.61 1.71
N ARG A 14 -62.06 33.78 2.35
CA ARG A 14 -60.61 33.75 2.10
C ARG A 14 -60.34 33.10 0.75
N ARG A 15 -59.66 33.83 -0.13
CA ARG A 15 -59.02 33.33 -1.34
C ARG A 15 -57.92 32.34 -0.93
N ILE A 16 -57.93 31.14 -1.50
CA ILE A 16 -56.86 30.15 -1.33
C ILE A 16 -55.66 30.64 -2.13
N ALA A 17 -54.67 31.20 -1.45
CA ALA A 17 -53.31 31.29 -1.97
C ALA A 17 -52.51 30.15 -1.36
N ALA A 18 -52.02 29.24 -2.19
CA ALA A 18 -51.12 28.18 -1.78
C ALA A 18 -49.77 28.80 -1.37
N ALA A 19 -49.52 28.88 -0.06
CA ALA A 19 -48.19 29.14 0.47
C ALA A 19 -47.49 27.78 0.63
N ALA A 20 -46.47 27.54 -0.19
CA ALA A 20 -45.55 26.43 -0.04
C ALA A 20 -44.78 26.58 1.28
N ALA A 21 -45.10 25.76 2.27
CA ALA A 21 -44.27 25.60 3.45
C ALA A 21 -43.08 24.71 3.09
N ALA A 22 -41.95 25.34 2.75
CA ALA A 22 -40.67 24.66 2.64
C ALA A 22 -40.17 24.25 4.04
N CYS A 23 -40.67 23.14 4.57
CA CYS A 23 -39.93 22.35 5.57
C CYS A 23 -38.93 21.46 4.84
N GLY A 24 -37.89 22.08 4.29
CA GLY A 24 -36.72 21.36 3.81
C GLY A 24 -35.85 21.01 5.00
N VAL A 25 -35.93 19.76 5.46
CA VAL A 25 -34.91 19.17 6.32
C VAL A 25 -33.56 19.39 5.64
N LEU A 26 -32.70 20.19 6.26
CA LEU A 26 -31.28 20.27 5.89
C LEU A 26 -30.62 18.95 6.26
N ALA A 27 -30.86 17.90 5.46
CA ALA A 27 -29.92 16.81 5.34
C ALA A 27 -28.76 17.36 4.50
N ALA A 28 -27.91 18.15 5.14
CA ALA A 28 -26.57 18.40 4.61
C ALA A 28 -25.90 17.03 4.56
N ALA A 29 -25.99 16.41 3.38
CA ALA A 29 -25.34 15.17 3.11
C ALA A 29 -23.85 15.42 3.26
N TRP A 30 -23.29 14.96 4.38
CA TRP A 30 -21.87 14.71 4.53
C TRP A 30 -21.50 13.56 3.59
N PHE A 31 -21.55 13.82 2.28
CA PHE A 31 -20.74 13.05 1.35
C PHE A 31 -19.31 13.47 1.64
N GLY A 32 -18.68 12.80 2.61
CA GLY A 32 -17.23 12.76 2.68
C GLY A 32 -16.76 12.42 1.27
N ASN A 33 -15.87 13.25 0.73
CA ASN A 33 -15.20 12.96 -0.52
C ASN A 33 -14.48 11.62 -0.35
N ILE A 34 -15.12 10.52 -0.73
CA ILE A 34 -14.43 9.25 -0.96
C ILE A 34 -13.73 9.46 -2.31
N ALA A 35 -12.58 10.14 -2.29
CA ALA A 35 -11.67 10.08 -3.41
C ALA A 35 -11.42 8.58 -3.66
N PRO A 36 -11.59 8.07 -4.89
CA PRO A 36 -11.24 6.69 -5.16
C PRO A 36 -9.77 6.52 -4.79
N ALA A 37 -9.46 5.55 -3.92
CA ALA A 37 -8.09 5.23 -3.57
C ALA A 37 -7.44 4.52 -4.77
N SER A 38 -7.11 5.32 -5.78
CA SER A 38 -6.36 4.83 -6.93
C SER A 38 -5.00 4.34 -6.41
N ALA A 39 -4.79 3.03 -6.48
CA ALA A 39 -3.53 2.45 -6.07
C ALA A 39 -2.41 3.04 -6.94
N GLN A 40 -1.44 3.69 -6.30
CA GLN A 40 -0.29 4.25 -7.01
C GLN A 40 0.65 3.10 -7.36
N VAL A 41 0.84 2.84 -8.66
CA VAL A 41 1.79 1.83 -9.13
C VAL A 41 3.13 2.50 -9.38
N MET A 42 4.14 2.12 -8.62
CA MET A 42 5.51 2.58 -8.75
C MET A 42 6.40 1.40 -9.14
N VAL A 43 7.08 1.50 -10.28
CA VAL A 43 8.10 0.53 -10.68
C VAL A 43 9.42 0.97 -10.06
N LEU A 44 9.98 0.13 -9.18
CA LEU A 44 11.28 0.39 -8.55
C LEU A 44 12.34 -0.47 -9.22
N ALA A 45 13.14 0.15 -10.08
CA ALA A 45 14.33 -0.49 -10.63
C ALA A 45 15.41 -0.63 -9.54
N PRO A 46 16.24 -1.70 -9.57
CA PRO A 46 17.40 -1.77 -8.71
C PRO A 46 18.32 -0.59 -8.99
N PRO A 47 18.94 0.01 -7.96
CA PRO A 47 19.92 1.08 -8.16
C PRO A 47 21.11 0.61 -9.00
N ALA A 48 21.91 1.57 -9.48
CA ALA A 48 23.17 1.24 -10.15
C ALA A 48 24.04 0.36 -9.24
N PRO A 49 24.79 -0.61 -9.79
CA PRO A 49 25.70 -1.43 -8.99
C PRO A 49 26.70 -0.57 -8.23
N VAL A 50 26.94 -0.86 -6.95
CA VAL A 50 28.06 -0.24 -6.22
C VAL A 50 29.35 -0.87 -6.75
N TYR A 51 30.29 -0.03 -7.16
CA TYR A 51 31.59 -0.52 -7.62
C TYR A 51 32.44 -0.93 -6.42
N GLU A 52 32.79 -2.21 -6.36
CA GLU A 52 33.71 -2.77 -5.36
C GLU A 52 34.98 -3.22 -6.07
N ALA A 53 36.14 -2.71 -5.65
CA ALA A 53 37.41 -3.26 -6.08
C ALA A 53 37.55 -4.68 -5.54
N ALA A 54 37.78 -5.65 -6.43
CA ALA A 54 38.00 -7.03 -6.01
C ALA A 54 39.25 -7.09 -5.10
N PRO A 55 39.17 -7.70 -3.90
CA PRO A 55 40.33 -7.88 -3.05
C PRO A 55 41.34 -8.83 -3.71
N ALA A 56 42.56 -8.88 -3.19
CA ALA A 56 43.63 -9.73 -3.73
C ALA A 56 43.17 -11.21 -3.86
N PRO A 57 43.46 -11.88 -5.00
CA PRO A 57 43.06 -13.27 -5.26
C PRO A 57 43.44 -14.23 -4.14
N ARG A 58 42.56 -15.20 -3.86
CA ARG A 58 42.80 -16.28 -2.90
C ARG A 58 42.74 -17.63 -3.63
N VAL A 59 43.74 -18.48 -3.43
CA VAL A 59 43.79 -19.82 -4.02
C VAL A 59 42.56 -20.61 -3.58
N GLY A 60 41.84 -21.23 -4.53
CA GLY A 60 40.63 -22.01 -4.26
C GLY A 60 39.34 -21.19 -4.12
N TYR A 61 39.42 -19.85 -4.12
CA TYR A 61 38.25 -18.97 -4.02
C TYR A 61 38.13 -18.02 -5.21
N ALA A 62 36.89 -17.70 -5.55
CA ALA A 62 36.53 -16.66 -6.48
C ALA A 62 35.80 -15.53 -5.74
N TRP A 63 36.14 -14.29 -6.07
CA TRP A 63 35.42 -13.13 -5.58
C TRP A 63 34.07 -13.01 -6.31
N GLU A 64 32.98 -13.13 -5.57
CA GLU A 64 31.66 -12.77 -6.04
C GLU A 64 31.42 -11.30 -5.77
N ARG A 65 31.08 -10.55 -6.83
CA ARG A 65 30.77 -9.12 -6.72
C ARG A 65 29.50 -8.94 -5.89
N GLY A 66 29.45 -7.87 -5.11
CA GLY A 66 28.22 -7.48 -4.42
C GLY A 66 27.05 -7.26 -5.38
N TYR A 67 25.85 -7.35 -4.85
CA TYR A 67 24.62 -7.23 -5.62
C TYR A 67 23.51 -6.57 -4.79
N TRP A 68 22.53 -5.99 -5.49
CA TRP A 68 21.32 -5.49 -4.83
C TRP A 68 20.38 -6.64 -4.49
N ALA A 69 20.03 -6.77 -3.21
CA ALA A 69 18.95 -7.63 -2.75
C ALA A 69 17.72 -6.80 -2.41
N TRP A 70 16.52 -7.35 -2.61
CA TRP A 70 15.30 -6.71 -2.12
C TRP A 70 14.97 -7.23 -0.71
N GLN A 71 15.10 -6.37 0.29
CA GLN A 71 14.89 -6.70 1.70
C GLN A 71 14.19 -5.53 2.42
N TYR A 72 13.22 -5.83 3.29
CA TYR A 72 12.57 -4.85 4.17
C TYR A 72 12.17 -3.54 3.49
N GLY A 73 11.25 -3.56 2.54
CA GLY A 73 10.86 -2.28 1.92
C GLY A 73 11.65 -1.90 0.68
N ARG A 74 12.95 -2.26 0.61
CA ARG A 74 13.92 -1.53 -0.21
C ARG A 74 14.99 -2.42 -0.86
N TYR A 75 15.75 -1.83 -1.78
CA TYR A 75 17.00 -2.43 -2.24
C TYR A 75 18.08 -2.23 -1.18
N VAL A 76 18.71 -3.32 -0.76
CA VAL A 76 19.83 -3.37 0.17
C VAL A 76 21.03 -3.94 -0.56
N TRP A 77 22.17 -3.26 -0.49
CA TRP A 77 23.41 -3.74 -1.08
C TRP A 77 23.96 -4.89 -0.25
N VAL A 78 24.13 -6.05 -0.87
CA VAL A 78 24.86 -7.19 -0.29
C VAL A 78 26.30 -7.07 -0.75
N PRO A 79 27.26 -6.84 0.16
CA PRO A 79 28.67 -6.72 -0.21
C PRO A 79 29.20 -7.98 -0.87
N GLY A 80 30.20 -7.82 -1.74
CA GLY A 80 30.91 -8.94 -2.32
C GLY A 80 31.56 -9.83 -1.26
N HIS A 81 31.75 -11.10 -1.61
CA HIS A 81 32.31 -12.09 -0.70
C HIS A 81 33.14 -13.13 -1.45
N TRP A 82 34.00 -13.83 -0.71
CA TRP A 82 34.75 -14.97 -1.24
C TRP A 82 33.87 -16.21 -1.22
N THR A 83 33.74 -16.85 -2.38
CA THR A 83 33.09 -18.16 -2.54
C THR A 83 34.11 -19.13 -3.11
N GLU A 84 34.06 -20.40 -2.70
CA GLU A 84 34.90 -21.47 -3.27
C GLU A 84 34.62 -21.62 -4.78
N VAL A 85 35.66 -21.79 -5.58
CA VAL A 85 35.54 -21.84 -7.05
C VAL A 85 34.56 -22.93 -7.51
N GLU A 86 34.56 -24.09 -6.84
CA GLU A 86 33.64 -25.20 -7.12
C GLU A 86 32.18 -24.82 -6.85
N ARG A 87 31.93 -24.05 -5.79
CA ARG A 87 30.59 -23.54 -5.45
C ARG A 87 30.14 -22.46 -6.43
N ARG A 88 31.04 -21.60 -6.91
CA ARG A 88 30.72 -20.55 -7.89
C ARG A 88 30.27 -21.10 -9.24
N MET A 89 30.84 -22.22 -9.67
CA MET A 89 30.46 -22.83 -10.96
C MET A 89 29.03 -23.41 -10.94
N ALA A 90 28.42 -23.57 -9.76
CA ALA A 90 27.10 -24.16 -9.62
C ALA A 90 25.93 -23.17 -9.84
N VAL A 91 26.07 -21.87 -9.50
CA VAL A 91 24.95 -20.90 -9.57
C VAL A 91 25.48 -19.47 -9.83
N ALA A 92 25.09 -18.85 -10.95
CA ALA A 92 25.31 -17.42 -11.15
C ALA A 92 24.48 -16.61 -10.13
N PRO A 93 25.01 -15.50 -9.57
CA PRO A 93 24.26 -14.71 -8.59
C PRO A 93 22.92 -14.26 -9.19
N PRO A 94 21.80 -14.45 -8.45
CA PRO A 94 20.49 -14.14 -8.97
C PRO A 94 20.41 -12.65 -9.29
N ALA A 95 19.95 -12.32 -10.50
CA ALA A 95 19.71 -10.94 -10.87
C ALA A 95 18.76 -10.27 -9.85
N PRO A 96 19.02 -9.00 -9.48
CA PRO A 96 18.14 -8.27 -8.58
C PRO A 96 16.72 -8.25 -9.14
N PRO A 97 15.70 -8.65 -8.36
CA PRO A 97 14.34 -8.68 -8.86
C PRO A 97 13.84 -7.25 -9.04
N VAL A 98 13.17 -6.95 -10.15
CA VAL A 98 12.47 -5.67 -10.32
C VAL A 98 11.13 -5.73 -9.61
N ALA A 99 10.95 -4.83 -8.65
CA ALA A 99 9.73 -4.72 -7.87
C ALA A 99 8.74 -3.72 -8.50
N GLN A 100 7.46 -4.10 -8.59
CA GLN A 100 6.36 -3.16 -8.80
C GLN A 100 5.60 -3.01 -7.48
N VAL A 101 5.50 -1.78 -6.99
CA VAL A 101 4.82 -1.44 -5.74
C VAL A 101 3.48 -0.83 -6.07
N MET A 102 2.39 -1.46 -5.64
CA MET A 102 1.05 -0.89 -5.67
C MET A 102 0.70 -0.40 -4.27
N ARG A 103 0.66 0.92 -4.07
CA ARG A 103 0.36 1.51 -2.75
C ARG A 103 -1.12 1.83 -2.63
N VAL A 104 -1.73 1.41 -1.53
CA VAL A 104 -3.12 1.64 -1.19
C VAL A 104 -3.20 2.33 0.18
N SER A 105 -4.04 3.36 0.31
CA SER A 105 -4.26 4.03 1.59
C SER A 105 -4.91 3.09 2.60
N ALA A 106 -4.39 3.04 3.83
CA ALA A 106 -5.01 2.24 4.90
C ALA A 106 -6.36 2.82 5.33
N ASP A 107 -6.52 4.14 5.30
CA ASP A 107 -7.77 4.82 5.65
C ASP A 107 -8.89 4.59 4.60
N ALA A 108 -8.50 4.24 3.37
CA ALA A 108 -9.45 3.83 2.33
C ALA A 108 -9.82 2.34 2.42
N LEU A 109 -8.91 1.53 2.96
CA LEU A 109 -9.13 0.10 3.15
C LEU A 109 -9.91 -0.21 4.42
N PHE A 110 -9.65 0.51 5.51
CA PHE A 110 -10.14 0.17 6.84
C PHE A 110 -10.75 1.41 7.51
N ALA A 111 -11.74 1.18 8.37
CA ALA A 111 -12.14 2.18 9.35
C ALA A 111 -10.97 2.48 10.33
N PHE A 112 -11.06 3.63 11.01
CA PHE A 112 -10.05 4.06 11.98
C PHE A 112 -9.77 2.95 13.00
N ASP A 113 -8.48 2.70 13.23
CA ASP A 113 -7.98 1.69 14.18
C ASP A 113 -8.37 0.23 13.91
N ARG A 114 -8.92 -0.05 12.72
CA ARG A 114 -9.27 -1.40 12.28
C ARG A 114 -8.21 -1.98 11.35
N GLY A 115 -8.22 -3.31 11.23
CA GLY A 115 -7.25 -4.02 10.40
C GLY A 115 -7.62 -5.45 10.02
N ASP A 116 -8.79 -5.95 10.42
CA ASP A 116 -9.20 -7.32 10.12
C ASP A 116 -9.94 -7.41 8.78
N LEU A 117 -10.01 -8.61 8.21
CA LEU A 117 -10.67 -8.87 6.92
C LEU A 117 -12.15 -8.45 6.90
N ALA A 118 -12.84 -8.61 8.04
CA ALA A 118 -14.23 -8.20 8.20
C ALA A 118 -14.40 -6.67 8.11
N ASP A 119 -13.38 -5.93 8.54
CA ASP A 119 -13.39 -4.47 8.65
C ASP A 119 -12.99 -3.74 7.36
N ILE A 120 -12.59 -4.48 6.32
CA ILE A 120 -12.26 -3.85 5.03
C ILE A 120 -13.52 -3.16 4.49
N LEU A 121 -13.43 -1.86 4.22
CA LEU A 121 -14.54 -1.07 3.70
C LEU A 121 -15.00 -1.58 2.34
N PRO A 122 -16.28 -1.41 1.94
CA PRO A 122 -16.78 -1.85 0.64
C PRO A 122 -15.95 -1.31 -0.54
N GLY A 123 -15.53 -0.04 -0.48
CA GLY A 123 -14.63 0.58 -1.46
C GLY A 123 -13.27 -0.12 -1.53
N GLY A 124 -12.63 -0.32 -0.38
CA GLY A 124 -11.37 -1.06 -0.29
C GLY A 124 -11.47 -2.50 -0.82
N ARG A 125 -12.60 -3.19 -0.58
CA ARG A 125 -12.83 -4.52 -1.17
C ARG A 125 -12.87 -4.48 -2.70
N ALA A 126 -13.52 -3.47 -3.27
CA ALA A 126 -13.55 -3.27 -4.72
C ALA A 126 -12.16 -2.99 -5.29
N ASP A 127 -11.35 -2.17 -4.60
CA ASP A 127 -9.98 -1.86 -5.00
C ASP A 127 -9.07 -3.10 -4.98
N ILE A 128 -9.10 -3.88 -3.90
CA ILE A 128 -8.32 -5.12 -3.80
C ILE A 128 -8.75 -6.14 -4.85
N ARG A 129 -10.06 -6.26 -5.14
CA ARG A 129 -10.56 -7.10 -6.25
C ARG A 129 -9.99 -6.66 -7.60
N ASN A 130 -9.96 -5.36 -7.88
CA ASN A 130 -9.39 -4.84 -9.12
C ASN A 130 -7.87 -5.09 -9.21
N ILE A 131 -7.16 -4.97 -8.09
CA ILE A 131 -5.75 -5.33 -8.00
C ILE A 131 -5.56 -6.83 -8.26
N ALA A 132 -6.34 -7.70 -7.63
CA ALA A 132 -6.29 -9.14 -7.85
C ALA A 132 -6.51 -9.50 -9.33
N ALA A 133 -7.48 -8.87 -10.00
CA ALA A 133 -7.71 -9.06 -11.43
C ALA A 133 -6.47 -8.69 -12.28
N LYS A 134 -5.80 -7.57 -11.98
CA LYS A 134 -4.56 -7.16 -12.65
C LYS A 134 -3.40 -8.13 -12.38
N LEU A 135 -3.29 -8.62 -11.14
CA LEU A 135 -2.28 -9.58 -10.73
C LEU A 135 -2.46 -10.91 -11.46
N SER A 136 -3.70 -11.43 -11.53
CA SER A 136 -4.02 -12.66 -12.27
C SER A 136 -3.73 -12.57 -13.76
N ALA A 137 -3.85 -11.37 -14.35
CA ALA A 137 -3.47 -11.12 -15.74
C ALA A 137 -1.95 -10.93 -15.94
N SER A 138 -1.18 -10.83 -14.86
CA SER A 138 0.26 -10.57 -14.88
C SER A 138 1.07 -11.81 -14.51
N ARG A 139 2.29 -11.93 -15.05
CA ARG A 139 3.25 -12.95 -14.62
C ARG A 139 4.08 -12.42 -13.45
N PHE A 140 3.82 -12.94 -12.25
CA PHE A 140 4.60 -12.65 -11.04
C PHE A 140 5.20 -13.93 -10.45
N ALA A 141 6.37 -13.81 -9.83
CA ALA A 141 7.04 -14.87 -9.09
C ALA A 141 6.51 -15.00 -7.67
N ARG A 142 6.36 -13.86 -6.99
CA ARG A 142 5.88 -13.75 -5.61
C ARG A 142 5.29 -12.35 -5.37
N ILE A 143 4.55 -12.21 -4.27
CA ILE A 143 3.93 -10.99 -3.79
C ILE A 143 4.32 -10.80 -2.32
N GLU A 144 4.65 -9.57 -1.95
CA GLU A 144 4.75 -9.14 -0.55
C GLU A 144 3.67 -8.10 -0.27
N VAL A 145 2.81 -8.37 0.70
CA VAL A 145 1.85 -7.41 1.24
C VAL A 145 2.43 -6.80 2.51
N ARG A 146 2.60 -5.50 2.53
CA ARG A 146 3.27 -4.77 3.62
C ARG A 146 2.32 -3.76 4.24
N GLY A 147 2.07 -3.89 5.53
CA GLY A 147 1.29 -2.93 6.29
C GLY A 147 2.20 -1.91 6.96
N TYR A 148 1.80 -0.65 6.93
CA TYR A 148 2.47 0.45 7.62
C TYR A 148 1.47 1.27 8.43
N THR A 149 1.95 1.92 9.48
CA THR A 149 1.25 2.93 10.26
C THR A 149 2.02 4.24 10.18
N ASP A 150 1.39 5.33 10.63
CA ASP A 150 2.17 6.48 11.05
C ASP A 150 2.82 6.20 12.42
N ARG A 151 3.60 7.17 12.90
CA ARG A 151 4.33 7.10 14.17
C ARG A 151 3.47 7.42 15.41
N LEU A 152 2.16 7.63 15.27
CA LEU A 152 1.30 7.90 16.42
C LEU A 152 0.91 6.58 17.08
N GLY A 153 0.99 6.52 18.42
CA GLY A 153 0.78 5.29 19.18
C GLY A 153 2.09 4.61 19.59
N SER A 154 2.00 3.42 20.20
CA SER A 154 3.19 2.67 20.60
C SER A 154 3.70 1.78 19.46
N ALA A 155 5.02 1.61 19.36
CA ALA A 155 5.63 0.78 18.33
C ALA A 155 5.08 -0.67 18.34
N SER A 156 4.82 -1.25 19.51
CA SER A 156 4.24 -2.59 19.63
C SER A 156 2.80 -2.67 19.12
N TYR A 157 2.01 -1.62 19.36
CA TYR A 157 0.66 -1.50 18.85
C TYR A 157 0.66 -1.38 17.33
N ASN A 158 1.47 -0.46 16.81
CA ASN A 158 1.63 -0.18 15.39
C ASN A 158 2.11 -1.42 14.61
N GLN A 159 3.04 -2.18 15.19
CA GLN A 159 3.50 -3.45 14.63
C GLN A 159 2.37 -4.48 14.51
N GLN A 160 1.52 -4.62 15.54
CA GLN A 160 0.40 -5.56 15.50
C GLN A 160 -0.69 -5.11 14.51
N LEU A 161 -1.04 -3.83 14.54
CA LEU A 161 -2.08 -3.25 13.67
C LEU A 161 -1.69 -3.39 12.19
N SER A 162 -0.46 -3.01 11.85
CA SER A 162 0.05 -3.17 10.49
C SER A 162 0.09 -4.63 10.04
N GLN A 163 0.44 -5.57 10.92
CA GLN A 163 0.44 -7.00 10.60
C GLN A 163 -0.98 -7.52 10.33
N ARG A 164 -1.97 -7.13 11.14
CA ARG A 164 -3.37 -7.49 10.90
C ARG A 164 -3.84 -6.98 9.54
N ARG A 165 -3.56 -5.71 9.21
CA ARG A 165 -3.89 -5.10 7.92
C ARG A 165 -3.27 -5.85 6.74
N ALA A 166 -1.98 -6.20 6.85
CA ALA A 166 -1.30 -6.98 5.81
C ALA A 166 -1.93 -8.38 5.63
N ASN A 167 -2.26 -9.06 6.74
CA ASN A 167 -2.92 -10.36 6.71
C ASN A 167 -4.32 -10.28 6.10
N ALA A 168 -5.10 -9.24 6.42
CA ALA A 168 -6.43 -9.03 5.87
C ALA A 168 -6.39 -8.82 4.35
N VAL A 169 -5.46 -7.99 3.86
CA VAL A 169 -5.28 -7.79 2.41
C VAL A 169 -4.81 -9.08 1.73
N LYS A 170 -3.86 -9.83 2.32
CA LYS A 170 -3.48 -11.16 1.83
C LYS A 170 -4.70 -12.10 1.73
N ALA A 171 -5.51 -12.19 2.78
CA ALA A 171 -6.68 -13.05 2.79
C ALA A 171 -7.67 -12.68 1.67
N LEU A 172 -7.88 -11.38 1.44
CA LEU A 172 -8.77 -10.90 0.38
C LEU A 172 -8.20 -11.16 -1.03
N LEU A 173 -6.90 -11.01 -1.25
CA LEU A 173 -6.25 -11.40 -2.50
C LEU A 173 -6.42 -12.90 -2.78
N VAL A 174 -6.29 -13.74 -1.75
CA VAL A 174 -6.51 -15.18 -1.85
C VAL A 174 -7.96 -15.51 -2.21
N GLN A 175 -8.94 -14.84 -1.61
CA GLN A 175 -10.36 -14.98 -1.97
C GLN A 175 -10.63 -14.64 -3.45
N HIS A 176 -9.80 -13.78 -4.05
CA HIS A 176 -9.87 -13.42 -5.47
C HIS A 176 -8.95 -14.25 -6.37
N GLY A 177 -8.45 -15.39 -5.87
CA GLY A 177 -7.78 -16.41 -6.69
C GLY A 177 -6.26 -16.30 -6.77
N ILE A 178 -5.63 -15.39 -6.01
CA ILE A 178 -4.17 -15.35 -5.92
C ILE A 178 -3.67 -16.47 -5.00
N PRO A 179 -2.75 -17.35 -5.42
CA PRO A 179 -2.29 -18.47 -4.59
C PRO A 179 -1.62 -18.00 -3.30
N ALA A 180 -2.04 -18.56 -2.16
CA ALA A 180 -1.59 -18.11 -0.83
C ALA A 180 -0.08 -18.34 -0.57
N ASP A 181 0.50 -19.38 -1.19
CA ASP A 181 1.93 -19.71 -1.17
C ASP A 181 2.79 -18.69 -1.92
N ARG A 182 2.17 -17.88 -2.79
CA ARG A 182 2.83 -16.80 -3.54
C ARG A 182 2.82 -15.47 -2.79
N ILE A 183 2.13 -15.36 -1.65
CA ILE A 183 1.95 -14.10 -0.92
C ILE A 183 2.58 -14.19 0.47
N ASP A 184 3.57 -13.35 0.74
CA ASP A 184 4.04 -13.07 2.10
C ASP A 184 3.35 -11.80 2.64
N ALA A 185 3.01 -11.77 3.93
CA ALA A 185 2.32 -10.65 4.57
C ALA A 185 3.07 -10.20 5.82
N ARG A 186 3.49 -8.93 5.85
CA ARG A 186 4.29 -8.36 6.95
C ARG A 186 3.75 -7.02 7.41
N GLY A 187 3.57 -6.88 8.72
CA GLY A 187 3.46 -5.59 9.37
C GLY A 187 4.84 -5.00 9.59
N LEU A 188 4.99 -3.71 9.29
CA LEU A 188 6.24 -2.98 9.50
C LEU A 188 6.07 -1.83 10.50
N GLY A 189 4.88 -1.66 11.08
CA GLY A 189 4.56 -0.57 11.99
C GLY A 189 4.86 0.78 11.36
N GLU A 190 5.52 1.64 12.13
CA GLU A 190 5.91 3.01 11.73
C GLU A 190 7.25 3.08 10.97
N GLN A 191 7.80 1.94 10.54
CA GLN A 191 9.06 1.90 9.76
C GLN A 191 8.86 2.50 8.36
N ASP A 192 9.97 2.95 7.76
CA ASP A 192 10.00 3.55 6.42
C ASP A 192 8.92 4.64 6.20
N PRO A 193 8.92 5.73 7.01
CA PRO A 193 8.03 6.85 6.77
C PRO A 193 8.32 7.46 5.40
N ILE A 194 7.25 7.79 4.67
CA ILE A 194 7.30 8.48 3.38
C ILE A 194 6.95 9.96 3.51
N THR A 195 6.59 10.39 4.72
CA THR A 195 6.30 11.79 5.04
C THR A 195 7.47 12.45 5.76
N HIS A 196 7.53 13.78 5.66
CA HIS A 196 8.46 14.63 6.39
C HIS A 196 7.66 15.65 7.20
N CYS A 197 7.14 15.22 8.35
CA CYS A 197 6.27 16.04 9.20
C CYS A 197 7.03 16.63 10.40
N SER A 198 6.75 17.88 10.74
CA SER A 198 7.31 18.56 11.91
C SER A 198 6.54 18.18 13.18
N ASP A 199 7.22 18.12 14.33
CA ASP A 199 6.58 17.96 15.64
C ASP A 199 5.94 19.28 16.15
N ASN A 200 6.35 20.43 15.61
CA ASN A 200 5.94 21.75 16.12
C ASN A 200 4.61 22.27 15.52
N GLN A 201 3.75 21.36 15.04
CA GLN A 201 2.45 21.69 14.45
C GLN A 201 1.31 21.20 15.36
N SER A 202 0.09 21.70 15.14
CA SER A 202 -1.07 21.21 15.89
C SER A 202 -1.28 19.72 15.66
N HIS A 203 -1.90 19.03 16.64
CA HIS A 203 -2.18 17.60 16.54
C HIS A 203 -2.92 17.24 15.25
N ASP A 204 -3.96 18.00 14.88
CA ASP A 204 -4.73 17.72 13.67
C ASP A 204 -3.92 17.92 12.39
N SER A 205 -3.03 18.93 12.38
CA SER A 205 -2.11 19.14 11.27
C SER A 205 -1.10 18.00 11.17
N LEU A 206 -0.64 17.46 12.30
CA LEU A 206 0.25 16.31 12.36
C LEU A 206 -0.43 15.05 11.83
N VAL A 207 -1.64 14.75 12.29
CA VAL A 207 -2.42 13.59 11.81
C VAL A 207 -2.66 13.65 10.30
N ALA A 208 -2.97 14.85 9.77
CA ALA A 208 -3.17 15.06 8.35
C ALA A 208 -1.86 14.89 7.56
N CYS A 209 -0.75 15.44 8.07
CA CYS A 209 0.56 15.31 7.44
C CYS A 209 1.02 13.84 7.38
N LEU A 210 0.80 13.08 8.46
CA LEU A 210 1.20 11.68 8.59
C LEU A 210 0.27 10.70 7.84
N GLN A 211 -0.87 11.17 7.32
CA GLN A 211 -1.87 10.33 6.63
C GLN A 211 -1.25 9.39 5.57
N PRO A 212 -0.31 9.82 4.70
CA PRO A 212 0.30 8.94 3.70
C PRO A 212 1.08 7.75 4.28
N ASP A 213 1.58 7.84 5.52
CA ASP A 213 2.31 6.74 6.17
C ASP A 213 1.37 5.58 6.54
N ARG A 214 0.09 5.87 6.77
CA ARG A 214 -0.96 4.86 6.98
C ARG A 214 -1.34 4.22 5.64
N ARG A 215 -0.60 3.18 5.26
CA ARG A 215 -0.72 2.53 3.94
C ARG A 215 -0.55 1.02 4.00
N VAL A 216 -1.03 0.36 2.96
CA VAL A 216 -0.67 -1.01 2.60
C VAL A 216 -0.01 -0.99 1.22
N GLU A 217 1.13 -1.66 1.09
CA GLU A 217 1.82 -1.83 -0.19
C GLU A 217 1.72 -3.28 -0.64
N ILE A 218 1.32 -3.49 -1.89
CA ILE A 218 1.32 -4.78 -2.56
C ILE A 218 2.49 -4.76 -3.55
N VAL A 219 3.55 -5.47 -3.20
CA VAL A 219 4.79 -5.52 -3.97
C VAL A 219 4.82 -6.81 -4.78
N THR A 220 4.99 -6.70 -6.09
CA THR A 220 5.11 -7.84 -6.98
C THR A 220 6.52 -7.92 -7.56
N PHE A 221 6.99 -9.15 -7.78
CA PHE A 221 8.27 -9.41 -8.43
C PHE A 221 8.00 -10.20 -9.70
N ALA A 222 8.57 -9.78 -10.82
CA ALA A 222 8.44 -10.54 -12.07
C ALA A 222 9.19 -11.88 -11.99
N ARG A 223 8.76 -12.85 -12.80
CA ARG A 223 9.50 -14.12 -12.95
C ARG A 223 10.80 -13.84 -13.74
N THR A 224 11.88 -14.49 -13.31
CA THR A 224 13.25 -14.26 -13.83
C THR A 224 13.44 -14.80 -15.26
N ASP A 225 12.60 -15.73 -15.71
CA ASP A 225 12.55 -16.28 -17.06
C ASP A 225 12.03 -15.28 -18.10
N ASP A 226 11.23 -14.29 -17.68
CA ASP A 226 10.61 -13.33 -18.60
C ASP A 226 11.58 -12.24 -19.11
N ARG A 227 12.85 -12.17 -18.64
CA ARG A 227 13.76 -11.04 -19.00
C ARG A 227 15.23 -11.37 -19.23
N TYR A 228 15.71 -12.55 -18.88
CA TYR A 228 17.03 -12.97 -19.29
C TYR A 228 16.85 -13.94 -20.46
N GLY A 229 17.31 -13.54 -21.65
CA GLY A 229 17.62 -14.50 -22.72
C GLY A 229 18.55 -15.61 -22.20
N PRO A 230 18.82 -16.66 -22.99
CA PRO A 230 19.56 -17.84 -22.54
C PRO A 230 20.81 -17.44 -21.74
N PRO A 231 21.16 -18.19 -20.67
CA PRO A 231 22.20 -17.82 -19.73
C PRO A 231 23.44 -17.34 -20.47
N GLN A 232 23.86 -16.11 -20.19
CA GLN A 232 25.10 -15.57 -20.75
C GLN A 232 26.22 -16.53 -20.36
N ARG A 233 26.98 -16.98 -21.36
CA ARG A 233 28.02 -18.02 -21.24
C ARG A 233 28.88 -17.78 -19.99
N PRO A 234 29.30 -18.84 -19.28
CA PRO A 234 30.10 -18.69 -18.08
C PRO A 234 31.34 -17.83 -18.37
N TYR A 235 31.58 -16.85 -17.50
CA TYR A 235 32.78 -16.02 -17.50
C TYR A 235 34.01 -16.94 -17.55
N GLN A 236 34.73 -16.92 -18.67
CA GLN A 236 36.01 -17.63 -18.79
C GLN A 236 37.07 -16.79 -18.09
N PRO A 237 37.69 -17.28 -16.99
CA PRO A 237 38.81 -16.58 -16.40
C PRO A 237 40.00 -16.72 -17.34
N TYR A 238 40.57 -15.57 -17.71
CA TYR A 238 41.93 -15.36 -18.23
C TYR A 238 42.59 -16.59 -18.86
N GLN A 239 42.53 -16.69 -20.20
CA GLN A 239 43.50 -17.51 -20.92
C GLN A 239 44.85 -16.78 -20.94
N GLN A 240 45.90 -17.55 -20.65
CA GLN A 240 47.30 -17.16 -20.49
C GLN A 240 47.88 -16.54 -21.76
#